data_AF-A0A1X9LPT9-F1
#
_entry.id   AF-A0A1X9LPT9-F1
#
_cell.length_a   1.000
_cell.length_b   1.000
_cell.length_c   1.000
_cell.angle_alpha   90.00
_cell.angle_beta   90.00
_cell.angle_gamma   90.00
#
_symmetry.space_group_name_H-M   'P 1'
#
loop_
_entity.id
_entity.type
_entity.pdbx_description
1 polymer ?
#
loop_
_entity_poly.entity_id
_entity_poly.type
_entity_poly.pdbx_seq_one_letter_code
_entity_poly.pdbx_strand_id
1 'polypeptide(L)'
;MVLTPGTSAVTTHPGLRELRPLPGPGLRHVPPRPVQLDQPLRDRTDELQEQLRRLDVENTTLHRRLAQAQEDLKRLRSRLRAESRRDEDEPAEPVIVFTDDEEWVRHEITMTWLRRFSPADRVSYPLQAVTIGRDFAESIRTLPAPLRTKAWRCAVDVAAGRWREVQARSAHPLRVGPTAQATEVVRPSDGARCIRLNVESQTPAARRMHFWLLADGGVELSRVVAHDDMRP
;
A
#
# COMPACT_ATOMS: atom_id res chain seq x y z
N MET A 1 38.10 36.33 -8.10
CA MET A 1 38.75 36.86 -6.87
C MET A 1 40.00 36.03 -6.65
N VAL A 2 41.13 36.55 -7.13
CA VAL A 2 42.45 35.91 -7.13
C VAL A 2 43.25 36.59 -6.02
N LEU A 3 43.83 35.82 -5.09
CA LEU A 3 44.94 36.30 -4.28
C LEU A 3 45.99 35.20 -4.16
N THR A 4 47.18 35.57 -4.64
CA THR A 4 48.46 34.88 -4.73
C THR A 4 49.17 34.75 -3.38
N PRO A 5 50.16 33.83 -3.25
CA PRO A 5 50.90 33.61 -2.01
C PRO A 5 52.09 34.58 -1.87
N GLY A 6 52.31 35.07 -0.64
CA GLY A 6 53.46 35.90 -0.27
C GLY A 6 54.56 35.08 0.39
N THR A 7 55.69 34.96 -0.30
CA THR A 7 56.99 34.50 0.19
C THR A 7 57.61 35.53 1.15
N SER A 8 58.21 35.10 2.26
CA SER A 8 59.35 35.77 2.94
C SER A 8 59.91 34.81 4.00
N ALA A 9 61.08 34.22 3.76
CA ALA A 9 62.42 34.77 3.98
C ALA A 9 62.95 34.45 5.38
N VAL A 10 63.85 33.46 5.42
CA VAL A 10 64.71 33.11 6.53
C VAL A 10 65.66 34.26 6.82
N THR A 11 65.82 34.63 8.08
CA THR A 11 66.95 35.43 8.56
C THR A 11 67.43 34.86 9.88
N THR A 12 68.64 34.34 9.86
CA THR A 12 69.38 33.83 11.01
C THR A 12 70.30 34.94 11.49
N HIS A 13 70.32 35.27 12.80
CA HIS A 13 71.51 35.82 13.47
C HIS A 13 71.39 35.77 15.00
N PRO A 14 72.51 35.88 15.76
CA PRO A 14 72.90 34.84 16.71
C PRO A 14 72.90 35.31 18.17
N GLY A 15 72.89 34.33 19.08
CA GLY A 15 73.52 34.36 20.39
C GLY A 15 72.98 35.36 21.41
N LEU A 16 72.29 34.84 22.45
CA LEU A 16 72.36 35.42 23.79
C LEU A 16 72.05 34.34 24.85
N ARG A 17 72.96 34.33 25.83
CA ARG A 17 73.16 33.48 27.00
C ARG A 17 71.94 32.97 27.77
N GLU A 18 72.13 31.77 28.32
CA GLU A 18 71.35 31.09 29.34
C GLU A 18 70.91 31.98 30.51
N LEU A 19 69.62 31.90 30.85
CA LEU A 19 69.10 32.20 32.18
C LEU A 19 68.39 30.97 32.71
N ARG A 20 68.91 30.42 33.81
CA ARG A 20 68.43 29.20 34.46
C ARG A 20 67.22 29.52 35.35
N PRO A 21 66.03 28.93 35.15
CA PRO A 21 64.91 29.11 36.07
C PRO A 21 64.97 28.11 37.24
N LEU A 22 64.62 28.59 38.43
CA LEU A 22 64.49 27.83 39.69
C LEU A 22 63.22 26.93 39.68
N PRO A 23 63.18 25.83 40.46
CA PRO A 23 62.11 24.84 40.39
C PRO A 23 60.86 25.27 41.19
N GLY A 24 59.69 25.21 40.56
CA GLY A 24 58.37 25.28 41.22
C GLY A 24 57.83 23.89 41.59
N PRO A 25 56.99 23.76 42.63
CA PRO A 25 56.54 22.48 43.16
C PRO A 25 55.58 21.77 42.19
N GLY A 26 55.92 20.54 41.81
CA GLY A 26 55.19 19.74 40.83
C GLY A 26 53.79 19.33 41.28
N LEU A 27 52.76 19.93 40.67
CA LEU A 27 51.43 19.36 40.63
C LEU A 27 51.48 18.09 39.75
N ARG A 28 51.44 16.92 40.38
CA ARG A 28 51.33 15.64 39.67
C ARG A 28 50.00 15.60 38.93
N HIS A 29 50.05 15.71 37.61
CA HIS A 29 48.95 15.35 36.73
C HIS A 29 48.69 13.84 36.90
N VAL A 30 47.63 13.46 37.62
CA VAL A 30 47.16 12.08 37.64
C VAL A 30 46.40 11.87 36.32
N PRO A 31 46.90 11.08 35.36
CA PRO A 31 46.15 10.80 34.14
C PRO A 31 44.84 10.09 34.52
N PRO A 32 43.72 10.34 33.82
CA PRO A 32 42.49 9.57 34.03
C PRO A 32 42.83 8.08 33.85
N ARG A 33 42.51 7.26 34.85
CA ARG A 33 42.66 5.80 34.75
C ARG A 33 41.88 5.34 33.51
N PRO A 34 42.49 4.56 32.59
CA PRO A 34 41.74 3.97 31.50
C PRO A 34 40.62 3.13 32.11
N VAL A 35 39.38 3.34 31.65
CA VAL A 35 38.24 2.51 32.03
C VAL A 35 38.54 1.11 31.53
N GLN A 36 39.06 0.25 32.40
CA GLN A 36 39.25 -1.17 32.14
C GLN A 36 37.85 -1.78 32.14
N LEU A 37 37.20 -1.79 30.98
CA LEU A 37 36.02 -2.61 30.75
C LEU A 37 36.37 -4.05 31.16
N ASP A 38 35.65 -4.59 32.14
CA ASP A 38 35.82 -5.96 32.60
C ASP A 38 35.79 -6.89 31.38
N GLN A 39 36.75 -7.81 31.30
CA GLN A 39 36.86 -8.79 30.21
C GLN A 39 35.50 -9.41 29.77
N PRO A 40 34.60 -9.83 30.69
CA PRO A 40 33.28 -10.36 30.30
C PRO A 40 32.39 -9.36 29.54
N LEU A 41 32.52 -8.05 29.78
CA LEU A 41 31.77 -7.04 29.03
C LEU A 41 32.31 -6.86 27.62
N ARG A 42 33.63 -7.00 27.42
CA ARG A 42 34.28 -6.94 26.11
C ARG A 42 33.88 -8.13 25.24
N ASP A 43 33.95 -9.33 25.83
CA ASP A 43 33.54 -10.56 25.15
C ASP A 43 32.07 -10.47 24.74
N ARG A 44 31.21 -9.91 25.62
CA ARG A 44 29.79 -9.69 25.30
C ARG A 44 29.56 -8.65 24.21
N THR A 45 30.34 -7.57 24.17
CA THR A 45 30.25 -6.58 23.08
C THR A 45 30.67 -7.16 21.74
N ASP A 46 31.70 -8.00 21.72
CA ASP A 46 32.19 -8.64 20.50
C ASP A 46 31.18 -9.67 19.98
N GLU A 47 30.56 -10.46 20.88
CA GLU A 47 29.45 -11.34 20.54
C GLU A 47 28.27 -10.60 19.92
N LEU A 48 27.86 -9.48 20.52
CA LEU A 48 26.73 -8.68 20.01
C LEU A 48 27.06 -8.05 18.66
N GLN A 49 28.29 -7.57 18.45
CA GLN A 49 28.73 -7.05 17.15
C GLN A 49 28.71 -8.12 16.07
N GLU A 50 29.12 -9.34 16.39
CA GLU A 50 29.08 -10.45 15.45
C GLU A 50 27.65 -10.89 15.13
N GLN A 51 26.76 -10.88 16.14
CA GLN A 51 25.33 -11.12 15.93
C GLN A 51 24.70 -10.05 15.02
N LEU A 52 25.03 -8.77 15.23
CA LEU A 52 24.55 -7.68 14.37
C LEU A 52 25.01 -7.85 12.92
N ARG A 53 26.29 -8.16 12.69
CA ARG A 53 26.81 -8.42 11.34
C ARG A 53 26.08 -9.59 10.66
N ARG A 54 25.84 -10.67 11.41
CA ARG A 54 25.09 -11.83 10.89
C ARG A 54 23.67 -11.44 10.49
N LEU A 55 22.98 -10.70 11.36
CA LEU A 55 21.61 -10.25 11.10
C LEU A 55 21.54 -9.28 9.92
N ASP A 56 22.52 -8.40 9.73
CA ASP A 56 22.57 -7.49 8.57
C ASP A 56 22.76 -8.27 7.25
N VAL A 57 23.64 -9.27 7.24
CA VAL A 57 23.83 -10.15 6.08
C VAL A 57 22.55 -10.95 5.77
N GLU A 58 21.88 -11.45 6.82
CA GLU A 58 20.61 -12.16 6.66
C GLU A 58 19.50 -11.22 6.14
N ASN A 59 19.39 -10.01 6.71
CA ASN A 59 18.41 -9.02 6.32
C ASN A 59 18.57 -8.58 4.86
N THR A 60 19.80 -8.30 4.43
CA THR A 60 20.10 -7.98 3.03
C THR A 60 19.79 -9.14 2.08
N THR A 61 20.06 -10.37 2.50
CA THR A 61 19.72 -11.58 1.73
C THR A 61 18.21 -11.76 1.62
N LEU A 62 17.47 -11.59 2.72
CA LEU A 62 16.02 -11.68 2.75
C LEU A 62 15.37 -10.58 1.90
N HIS A 63 15.84 -9.34 1.97
CA HIS A 63 15.36 -8.26 1.12
C HIS A 63 15.57 -8.56 -0.37
N ARG A 64 16.73 -9.12 -0.75
CA ARG A 64 16.98 -9.54 -2.14
C ARG A 64 16.03 -10.65 -2.59
N ARG A 65 15.81 -11.66 -1.74
CA ARG A 65 14.87 -12.76 -2.03
C ARG A 65 13.44 -12.25 -2.17
N LEU A 66 13.03 -11.32 -1.31
CA LEU A 66 11.70 -10.71 -1.36
C LEU A 66 11.52 -9.90 -2.66
N ALA A 67 12.50 -9.09 -3.04
CA ALA A 67 12.47 -8.35 -4.30
C ALA A 67 12.39 -9.29 -5.51
N GLN A 68 13.16 -10.38 -5.50
CA GLN A 68 13.14 -11.38 -6.56
C GLN A 68 11.76 -12.08 -6.66
N ALA A 69 11.21 -12.52 -5.53
CA ALA A 69 9.90 -13.16 -5.48
C ALA A 69 8.78 -12.22 -5.95
N GLN A 70 8.86 -10.93 -5.62
CA GLN A 70 7.91 -9.92 -6.10
C GLN A 70 7.96 -9.75 -7.62
N GLU A 71 9.15 -9.73 -8.20
CA GLU A 71 9.35 -9.64 -9.65
C GLU A 71 8.86 -10.92 -10.36
N ASP A 72 9.14 -12.10 -9.81
CA ASP A 72 8.66 -13.37 -10.36
C ASP A 72 7.12 -13.45 -10.33
N LEU A 73 6.49 -13.03 -9.23
CA LEU A 73 5.03 -12.92 -9.15
C LEU A 73 4.48 -11.94 -10.18
N LYS A 74 5.13 -10.80 -10.41
CA LYS A 74 4.72 -9.83 -11.43
C LYS A 74 4.82 -10.44 -12.84
N ARG A 75 5.89 -11.16 -13.14
CA ARG A 75 6.11 -11.84 -14.43
C ARG A 75 5.07 -12.94 -14.67
N LEU A 76 4.83 -13.81 -13.69
CA LEU A 76 3.81 -14.86 -13.77
C LEU A 76 2.43 -14.25 -14.00
N ARG A 77 2.06 -13.20 -13.26
CA ARG A 77 0.79 -12.48 -13.48
C ARG A 77 0.69 -11.87 -14.88
N SER A 78 1.80 -11.38 -15.44
CA SER A 78 1.81 -10.86 -16.81
C SER A 78 1.62 -11.96 -17.86
N ARG A 79 2.24 -13.13 -17.67
CA ARG A 79 2.07 -14.28 -18.57
C ARG A 79 0.64 -14.83 -18.54
N LEU A 80 0.09 -15.04 -17.34
CA LEU A 80 -1.30 -15.48 -17.18
C LEU A 80 -2.30 -14.52 -17.84
N ARG A 81 -2.03 -13.21 -17.81
CA ARG A 81 -2.84 -12.21 -18.53
C ARG A 81 -2.70 -12.29 -20.05
N ALA A 82 -1.51 -12.63 -20.54
CA ALA A 82 -1.27 -12.79 -21.98
C ALA A 82 -1.90 -14.09 -22.52
N GLU A 83 -1.86 -15.16 -21.72
CA GLU A 83 -2.53 -16.44 -22.03
C GLU A 83 -4.05 -16.28 -22.03
N SER A 84 -4.62 -15.65 -21.00
CA SER A 84 -6.07 -15.38 -20.93
C SER A 84 -6.60 -14.49 -22.06
N ARG A 85 -5.75 -13.74 -22.77
CA ARG A 85 -6.13 -12.97 -23.97
C ARG A 85 -6.11 -13.82 -25.25
N ARG A 86 -5.39 -14.95 -25.25
CA ARG A 86 -5.35 -15.88 -26.39
C ARG A 86 -6.54 -16.82 -26.39
N ASP A 87 -7.15 -17.07 -25.23
CA ASP A 87 -8.38 -17.84 -25.10
C ASP A 87 -9.64 -17.08 -25.60
N GLU A 88 -9.49 -15.84 -26.10
CA GLU A 88 -10.61 -15.08 -26.71
C GLU A 88 -11.09 -15.66 -28.06
N ASP A 89 -10.43 -16.70 -28.60
CA ASP A 89 -10.83 -17.48 -29.79
C ASP A 89 -11.74 -18.69 -29.46
N GLU A 90 -12.27 -18.80 -28.23
CA GLU A 90 -13.25 -19.82 -27.86
C GLU A 90 -14.59 -19.68 -28.62
N PRO A 91 -15.35 -20.78 -28.82
CA PRO A 91 -16.66 -20.73 -29.45
C PRO A 91 -17.56 -19.71 -28.75
N ALA A 92 -18.30 -18.90 -29.51
CA ALA A 92 -19.20 -17.90 -28.97
C ALA A 92 -20.09 -18.51 -27.89
N GLU A 93 -19.88 -18.11 -26.63
CA GLU A 93 -20.74 -18.51 -25.52
C GLU A 93 -22.20 -18.22 -25.91
N PRO A 94 -23.15 -19.10 -25.59
CA PRO A 94 -24.56 -18.88 -25.91
C PRO A 94 -25.00 -17.52 -25.35
N VAL A 95 -25.64 -16.71 -26.20
CA VAL A 95 -26.14 -15.39 -25.80
C VAL A 95 -27.21 -15.57 -24.74
N ILE A 96 -26.88 -15.23 -23.49
CA ILE A 96 -27.84 -15.22 -22.38
C ILE A 96 -28.70 -13.96 -22.53
N VAL A 97 -30.01 -14.15 -22.67
CA VAL A 97 -30.98 -13.06 -22.71
C VAL A 97 -31.58 -12.90 -21.31
N PHE A 98 -31.47 -11.70 -20.75
CA PHE A 98 -32.00 -11.37 -19.42
C PHE A 98 -33.34 -10.65 -19.55
N THR A 99 -34.21 -10.84 -18.56
CA THR A 99 -35.53 -10.20 -18.46
C THR A 99 -35.38 -8.70 -18.19
N ASP A 100 -34.46 -8.35 -17.29
CA ASP A 100 -34.17 -6.99 -16.89
C ASP A 100 -32.69 -6.79 -16.49
N ASP A 101 -32.36 -5.54 -16.18
CA ASP A 101 -31.03 -5.10 -15.76
C ASP A 101 -30.59 -5.72 -14.43
N GLU A 102 -31.54 -6.00 -13.55
CA GLU A 102 -31.28 -6.51 -12.22
C GLU A 102 -30.87 -7.99 -12.28
N GLU A 103 -31.56 -8.77 -13.11
CA GLU A 103 -31.22 -10.15 -13.43
C GLU A 103 -29.82 -10.24 -14.05
N TRP A 104 -29.52 -9.39 -15.03
CA TRP A 104 -28.19 -9.31 -15.63
C TRP A 104 -27.09 -9.02 -14.59
N VAL A 105 -27.30 -8.01 -13.73
CA VAL A 105 -26.32 -7.66 -12.67
C VAL A 105 -26.11 -8.83 -11.70
N ARG A 106 -27.19 -9.49 -11.25
CA ARG A 106 -27.08 -10.65 -10.35
C ARG A 106 -26.33 -11.81 -10.99
N HIS A 107 -26.61 -12.07 -12.26
CA HIS A 107 -25.88 -13.08 -13.02
C HIS A 107 -24.38 -12.78 -13.07
N GLU A 108 -24.00 -11.56 -13.44
CA GLU A 108 -22.59 -11.14 -13.53
C GLU A 108 -21.86 -11.21 -12.18
N ILE A 109 -22.51 -10.80 -11.09
CA ILE A 109 -21.96 -10.93 -9.72
C ILE A 109 -21.74 -12.40 -9.39
N THR A 110 -22.74 -13.26 -9.67
CA THR A 110 -22.68 -14.69 -9.38
C THR A 110 -21.57 -15.38 -10.17
N MET A 111 -21.50 -15.13 -11.48
CA MET A 111 -20.47 -15.70 -12.35
C MET A 111 -19.07 -15.21 -11.95
N THR A 112 -18.94 -13.93 -11.60
CA THR A 112 -17.67 -13.38 -11.12
C THR A 112 -17.25 -14.02 -9.80
N TRP A 113 -18.17 -14.28 -8.88
CA TRP A 113 -17.91 -14.98 -7.63
C TRP A 113 -17.48 -16.43 -7.87
N LEU A 114 -18.21 -17.18 -8.71
CA LEU A 114 -17.87 -18.56 -9.08
C LEU A 114 -16.49 -18.68 -9.74
N ARG A 115 -16.16 -17.77 -10.67
CA ARG A 115 -14.86 -17.79 -11.37
C ARG A 115 -13.68 -17.37 -10.48
N ARG A 116 -13.94 -16.63 -9.39
CA ARG A 116 -12.88 -16.04 -8.54
C ARG A 116 -12.64 -16.79 -7.24
N PHE A 117 -13.65 -17.47 -6.69
CA PHE A 117 -13.58 -18.12 -5.38
C PHE A 117 -13.57 -19.65 -5.55
N SER A 118 -12.57 -20.31 -4.95
CA SER A 118 -12.55 -21.77 -4.88
C SER A 118 -13.76 -22.30 -4.10
N PRO A 119 -14.15 -23.57 -4.26
CA PRO A 119 -15.25 -24.14 -3.46
C PRO A 119 -15.08 -23.91 -1.95
N ALA A 120 -13.84 -23.99 -1.43
CA ALA A 120 -13.54 -23.71 -0.02
C ALA A 120 -13.70 -22.22 0.35
N ASP A 121 -13.22 -21.31 -0.50
CA ASP A 121 -13.37 -19.87 -0.26
C ASP A 121 -14.85 -19.46 -0.25
N ARG A 122 -15.68 -20.11 -1.06
CA ARG A 122 -17.12 -19.85 -1.13
C ARG A 122 -17.87 -20.19 0.15
N VAL A 123 -17.35 -21.10 0.97
CA VAL A 123 -17.88 -21.38 2.32
C VAL A 123 -17.52 -20.25 3.29
N SER A 124 -16.30 -19.73 3.19
CA SER A 124 -15.82 -18.65 4.06
C SER A 124 -16.39 -17.28 3.66
N TYR A 125 -16.67 -17.11 2.38
CA TYR A 125 -17.13 -15.87 1.77
C TYR A 125 -18.37 -16.13 0.90
N PRO A 126 -19.50 -16.52 1.53
CA PRO A 126 -20.74 -16.76 0.80
C PRO A 126 -21.23 -15.45 0.19
N LEU A 127 -21.82 -15.54 -1.01
CA LEU A 127 -22.42 -14.41 -1.68
C LEU A 127 -23.72 -14.03 -0.96
N GLN A 128 -23.76 -12.84 -0.35
CA GLN A 128 -24.96 -12.33 0.32
C GLN A 128 -25.94 -11.74 -0.69
N ALA A 129 -27.22 -11.72 -0.32
CA ALA A 129 -28.22 -10.97 -1.07
C ALA A 129 -27.88 -9.47 -1.02
N VAL A 130 -27.86 -8.83 -2.19
CA VAL A 130 -27.64 -7.39 -2.33
C VAL A 130 -28.80 -6.77 -3.10
N THR A 131 -29.18 -5.56 -2.71
CA THR A 131 -30.12 -4.75 -3.47
C THR A 131 -29.36 -4.05 -4.60
N ILE A 132 -29.93 -4.02 -5.80
CA ILE A 132 -29.33 -3.32 -6.94
C ILE A 132 -30.00 -1.95 -7.05
N GLY A 133 -29.22 -0.90 -6.88
CA GLY A 133 -29.68 0.47 -7.07
C GLY A 133 -29.98 0.73 -8.55
N ARG A 134 -30.97 1.59 -8.80
CA ARG A 134 -31.47 1.91 -10.14
C ARG A 134 -30.39 2.31 -11.15
N ASP A 135 -29.35 3.02 -10.69
CA ASP A 135 -28.31 3.60 -11.55
C ASP A 135 -27.12 2.64 -11.74
N PHE A 136 -27.11 1.50 -11.04
CA PHE A 136 -25.95 0.61 -10.99
C PHE A 136 -25.70 -0.06 -12.33
N ALA A 137 -26.72 -0.67 -12.93
CA ALA A 137 -26.58 -1.40 -14.18
C ALA A 137 -26.10 -0.49 -15.33
N GLU A 138 -26.73 0.67 -15.49
CA GLU A 138 -26.33 1.67 -16.47
C GLU A 138 -24.88 2.14 -16.25
N SER A 139 -24.50 2.43 -15.00
CA SER A 139 -23.14 2.85 -14.67
C SER A 139 -22.08 1.81 -15.05
N ILE A 140 -22.41 0.52 -15.04
CA ILE A 140 -21.50 -0.56 -15.46
C ILE A 140 -21.44 -0.68 -16.99
N ARG A 141 -22.58 -0.55 -17.70
CA ARG A 141 -22.61 -0.68 -19.16
C ARG A 141 -21.76 0.36 -19.88
N THR A 142 -21.69 1.56 -19.32
CA THR A 142 -20.87 2.65 -19.87
C THR A 142 -19.36 2.42 -19.71
N LEU A 143 -18.95 1.41 -18.92
CA LEU A 143 -17.53 1.11 -18.69
C LEU A 143 -16.94 0.28 -19.84
N PRO A 144 -15.70 0.60 -20.28
CA PRO A 144 -14.91 -0.30 -21.12
C PRO A 144 -14.76 -1.69 -20.49
N ALA A 145 -14.70 -2.74 -21.31
CA ALA A 145 -14.68 -4.13 -20.85
C ALA A 145 -13.64 -4.42 -19.74
N PRO A 146 -12.36 -3.96 -19.83
CA PRO A 146 -11.39 -4.22 -18.77
C PRO A 146 -11.76 -3.59 -17.42
N LEU A 147 -12.45 -2.44 -17.45
CA LEU A 147 -12.87 -1.71 -16.26
C LEU A 147 -14.15 -2.31 -15.68
N ARG A 148 -15.06 -2.78 -16.54
CA ARG A 148 -16.24 -3.57 -16.15
C ARG A 148 -15.83 -4.83 -15.37
N THR A 149 -14.83 -5.57 -15.82
CA THR A 149 -14.29 -6.72 -15.06
C THR A 149 -13.79 -6.33 -13.66
N LYS A 150 -13.12 -5.17 -13.52
CA LYS A 150 -12.67 -4.67 -12.21
C LYS A 150 -13.85 -4.27 -11.32
N ALA A 151 -14.86 -3.65 -11.90
CA ALA A 151 -16.09 -3.27 -11.21
C ALA A 151 -16.85 -4.51 -10.71
N TRP A 152 -16.97 -5.57 -11.50
CA TRP A 152 -17.59 -6.82 -11.04
C TRP A 152 -16.84 -7.46 -9.88
N ARG A 153 -15.50 -7.49 -9.93
CA ARG A 153 -14.69 -7.98 -8.79
C ARG A 153 -14.94 -7.17 -7.52
N CYS A 154 -15.12 -5.87 -7.67
CA CYS A 154 -15.45 -4.96 -6.59
C CYS A 154 -16.86 -5.24 -6.04
N ALA A 155 -17.87 -5.39 -6.89
CA ALA A 155 -19.23 -5.72 -6.48
C ALA A 155 -19.27 -7.06 -5.71
N VAL A 156 -18.52 -8.06 -6.15
CA VAL A 156 -18.36 -9.33 -5.43
C VAL A 156 -17.65 -9.15 -4.08
N ASP A 157 -16.61 -8.33 -3.99
CA ASP A 157 -15.97 -8.03 -2.69
C ASP A 157 -16.96 -7.40 -1.71
N VAL A 158 -17.86 -6.55 -2.21
CA VAL A 158 -18.92 -5.93 -1.43
C VAL A 158 -19.97 -6.96 -1.00
N ALA A 159 -20.53 -7.72 -1.96
CA ALA A 159 -21.56 -8.73 -1.71
C ALA A 159 -21.09 -9.90 -0.85
N ALA A 160 -19.80 -10.23 -0.87
CA ALA A 160 -19.19 -11.25 -0.01
C ALA A 160 -18.68 -10.69 1.33
N GLY A 161 -18.93 -9.41 1.64
CA GLY A 161 -18.53 -8.76 2.90
C GLY A 161 -17.03 -8.46 3.06
N ARG A 162 -16.22 -8.68 2.01
CA ARG A 162 -14.74 -8.57 2.04
C ARG A 162 -14.21 -7.18 1.76
N TRP A 163 -15.07 -6.22 1.44
CA TRP A 163 -14.69 -4.86 1.07
C TRP A 163 -13.87 -4.13 2.16
N ARG A 164 -13.95 -4.57 3.43
CA ARG A 164 -13.11 -4.07 4.54
C ARG A 164 -11.74 -4.76 4.63
N GLU A 165 -11.64 -6.02 4.22
CA GLU A 165 -10.42 -6.82 4.28
C GLU A 165 -9.45 -6.48 3.13
N VAL A 166 -10.01 -6.17 1.96
CA VAL A 166 -9.21 -5.90 0.76
C VAL A 166 -8.68 -4.47 0.80
N GLN A 167 -7.47 -4.29 1.33
CA GLN A 167 -6.82 -2.98 1.48
C GLN A 167 -6.79 -2.16 0.19
N ALA A 168 -6.61 -2.80 -0.97
CA ALA A 168 -6.60 -2.16 -2.27
C ALA A 168 -7.92 -1.42 -2.62
N ARG A 169 -9.03 -1.78 -1.96
CA ARG A 169 -10.31 -1.09 -2.12
C ARG A 169 -10.34 0.25 -1.42
N SER A 170 -9.55 0.45 -0.37
CA SER A 170 -9.55 1.71 0.40
C SER A 170 -10.98 2.20 0.65
N ALA A 171 -11.79 1.36 1.30
CA ALA A 171 -13.20 1.63 1.50
C ALA A 171 -13.38 2.68 2.60
N HIS A 172 -14.10 3.76 2.29
CA HIS A 172 -14.33 4.88 3.20
C HIS A 172 -15.75 5.40 3.07
N PRO A 173 -16.32 5.99 4.12
CA PRO A 173 -17.55 6.76 4.01
C PRO A 173 -17.42 7.86 2.95
N LEU A 174 -18.42 7.98 2.09
CA LEU A 174 -18.60 9.13 1.19
C LEU A 174 -18.96 10.34 2.06
N ARG A 175 -18.41 11.52 1.76
CA ARG A 175 -18.57 12.72 2.59
C ARG A 175 -19.01 13.92 1.76
N VAL A 176 -19.82 14.78 2.35
CA VAL A 176 -20.27 16.05 1.78
C VAL A 176 -19.18 17.10 1.98
N GLY A 177 -18.12 16.99 1.19
CA GLY A 177 -16.99 17.93 1.21
C GLY A 177 -15.62 17.25 1.07
N PRO A 178 -14.57 18.04 0.82
CA PRO A 178 -13.23 17.52 0.54
C PRO A 178 -12.45 17.09 1.78
N THR A 179 -12.89 17.49 2.98
CA THR A 179 -12.13 17.28 4.22
C THR A 179 -12.45 15.93 4.87
N ALA A 180 -11.49 15.37 5.60
CA ALA A 180 -11.69 14.11 6.34
C ALA A 180 -12.73 14.25 7.47
N GLN A 181 -12.98 15.48 7.94
CA GLN A 181 -13.96 15.82 8.97
C GLN A 181 -15.34 16.17 8.39
N ALA A 182 -15.49 16.20 7.06
CA ALA A 182 -16.77 16.47 6.44
C ALA A 182 -17.80 15.39 6.79
N THR A 183 -19.06 15.81 6.90
CA THR A 183 -20.18 14.95 7.28
C THR A 183 -20.32 13.80 6.28
N GLU A 184 -20.54 12.60 6.79
CA GLU A 184 -20.81 11.43 5.96
C GLU A 184 -22.15 11.58 5.23
N VAL A 185 -22.23 11.02 4.03
CA VAL A 185 -23.48 10.94 3.28
C VAL A 185 -24.35 9.84 3.89
N VAL A 186 -25.47 10.25 4.49
CA VAL A 186 -26.47 9.38 5.12
C VAL A 186 -27.82 9.59 4.42
N ARG A 187 -28.49 8.50 4.04
CA ARG A 187 -29.81 8.54 3.43
C ARG A 187 -30.88 8.84 4.50
N PRO A 188 -31.65 9.93 4.39
CA PRO A 188 -32.58 10.34 5.45
C PRO A 188 -33.71 9.35 5.75
N SER A 189 -34.14 8.57 4.76
CA SER A 189 -35.32 7.69 4.88
C SER A 189 -35.10 6.48 5.77
N ASP A 190 -33.86 5.98 5.85
CA ASP A 190 -33.54 4.70 6.52
C ASP A 190 -32.18 4.72 7.25
N GLY A 191 -31.47 5.86 7.23
CA GLY A 191 -30.16 5.99 7.89
C GLY A 191 -29.02 5.24 7.18
N ALA A 192 -29.23 4.75 5.95
CA ALA A 192 -28.19 4.03 5.22
C ALA A 192 -26.97 4.95 4.97
N ARG A 193 -25.76 4.41 5.12
CA ARG A 193 -24.50 5.16 4.97
C ARG A 193 -23.87 4.87 3.63
N CYS A 194 -23.53 5.91 2.86
CA CYS A 194 -22.86 5.71 1.58
C CYS A 194 -21.37 5.44 1.79
N ILE A 195 -20.89 4.33 1.25
CA ILE A 195 -19.48 3.94 1.24
C ILE A 195 -18.96 4.06 -0.18
N ARG A 196 -17.78 4.64 -0.32
CA ARG A 196 -17.02 4.65 -1.57
C ARG A 196 -15.81 3.73 -1.46
N LEU A 197 -15.45 3.11 -2.57
CA LEU A 197 -14.25 2.28 -2.64
C LEU A 197 -13.62 2.33 -4.04
N ASN A 198 -12.32 2.07 -4.13
CA ASN A 198 -11.55 2.08 -5.37
C ASN A 198 -11.84 0.85 -6.26
N VAL A 199 -12.31 1.11 -7.47
CA VAL A 199 -12.29 0.14 -8.59
C VAL A 199 -10.91 0.16 -9.24
N GLU A 200 -10.33 1.36 -9.35
CA GLU A 200 -8.96 1.61 -9.79
C GLU A 200 -8.23 2.51 -8.80
N SER A 201 -6.90 2.40 -8.80
CA SER A 201 -6.01 3.22 -7.99
C SER A 201 -4.87 3.73 -8.87
N GLN A 202 -4.36 4.92 -8.55
CA GLN A 202 -3.18 5.51 -9.20
C GLN A 202 -3.32 5.77 -10.71
N THR A 203 -4.54 6.06 -11.18
CA THR A 203 -4.81 6.45 -12.57
C THR A 203 -5.56 7.79 -12.64
N PRO A 204 -5.32 8.63 -13.66
CA PRO A 204 -6.17 9.78 -13.94
C PRO A 204 -7.62 9.33 -14.12
N ALA A 205 -8.57 10.07 -13.54
CA ALA A 205 -10.00 9.72 -13.55
C ALA A 205 -10.32 8.30 -13.05
N ALA A 206 -9.54 7.80 -12.07
CA ALA A 206 -9.77 6.51 -11.43
C ALA A 206 -11.25 6.32 -11.04
N ARG A 207 -11.77 5.12 -11.27
CA ARG A 207 -13.16 4.82 -10.93
C ARG A 207 -13.31 4.38 -9.47
N ARG A 208 -14.43 4.78 -8.89
CA ARG A 208 -14.89 4.37 -7.57
C ARG A 208 -16.27 3.73 -7.67
N MET A 209 -16.52 2.75 -6.83
CA MET A 209 -17.86 2.21 -6.63
C MET A 209 -18.45 2.83 -5.37
N HIS A 210 -19.70 3.25 -5.45
CA HIS A 210 -20.53 3.65 -4.33
C HIS A 210 -21.53 2.54 -4.01
N PHE A 211 -21.73 2.29 -2.73
CA PHE A 211 -22.80 1.42 -2.23
C PHE A 211 -23.33 1.97 -0.92
N TRP A 212 -24.58 1.65 -0.59
CA TRP A 212 -25.17 1.96 0.70
C TRP A 212 -25.02 0.77 1.63
N LEU A 213 -24.51 1.03 2.82
CA LEU A 213 -24.59 0.12 3.95
C LEU A 213 -25.89 0.41 4.70
N LEU A 214 -26.82 -0.53 4.64
CA LEU A 214 -28.13 -0.44 5.27
C LEU A 214 -28.02 -0.63 6.79
N ALA A 215 -29.02 -0.16 7.54
CA ALA A 215 -29.03 -0.20 9.00
C ALA A 215 -29.04 -1.64 9.56
N ASP A 216 -29.60 -2.59 8.81
CA ASP A 216 -29.62 -4.03 9.12
C ASP A 216 -28.32 -4.75 8.72
N GLY A 217 -27.34 -4.03 8.17
CA GLY A 217 -26.08 -4.59 7.66
C GLY A 217 -26.16 -5.09 6.22
N GLY A 218 -27.33 -5.00 5.58
CA GLY A 218 -27.50 -5.25 4.16
C GLY A 218 -26.73 -4.24 3.30
N VAL A 219 -26.61 -4.57 2.01
CA VAL A 219 -25.92 -3.70 1.06
C VAL A 219 -26.78 -3.44 -0.17
N GLU A 220 -26.81 -2.18 -0.58
CA GLU A 220 -27.36 -1.74 -1.86
C GLU A 220 -26.25 -1.19 -2.76
N LEU A 221 -26.01 -1.84 -3.90
CA LEU A 221 -25.04 -1.39 -4.89
C LEU A 221 -25.58 -0.16 -5.61
N SER A 222 -24.89 0.98 -5.52
CA SER A 222 -25.44 2.24 -6.03
C SER A 222 -24.99 2.54 -7.45
N ARG A 223 -23.69 2.71 -7.69
CA ARG A 223 -23.12 3.02 -9.03
C ARG A 223 -21.60 2.97 -9.07
N VAL A 224 -21.03 3.00 -10.27
CA VAL A 224 -19.59 3.17 -10.53
C VAL A 224 -19.34 4.50 -11.25
N VAL A 225 -18.51 5.35 -10.65
CA VAL A 225 -18.31 6.74 -11.07
C VAL A 225 -16.84 7.14 -11.07
N ALA A 226 -16.54 8.31 -11.64
CA ALA A 226 -15.22 8.92 -11.52
C ALA A 226 -14.97 9.36 -10.06
N HIS A 227 -13.70 9.42 -9.64
CA HIS A 227 -13.33 9.66 -8.25
C HIS A 227 -13.80 11.01 -7.67
N ASP A 228 -14.11 11.99 -8.51
CA ASP A 228 -14.58 13.33 -8.18
C ASP A 228 -16.10 13.44 -8.05
N ASP A 229 -16.85 12.45 -8.54
CA ASP A 229 -18.29 12.41 -8.32
C ASP A 229 -18.57 12.00 -6.86
N MET A 230 -19.17 12.94 -6.12
CA MET A 230 -19.48 12.80 -4.70
C MET A 230 -20.97 12.56 -4.44
N ARG A 231 -21.75 12.27 -5.48
CA ARG A 231 -23.16 11.89 -5.31
C ARG A 231 -23.23 10.38 -5.04
N PRO A 232 -24.10 9.93 -4.13
CA PRO A 232 -24.38 8.52 -4.00
C PRO A 232 -25.01 8.01 -5.28
#